data_AF-A0A8T6P1B9-F1
#
_entry.id   AF-A0A8T6P1B9-F1
#
_cell.length_a   1.000
_cell.length_b   1.000
_cell.length_c   1.000
_cell.angle_alpha   90.00
_cell.angle_beta   90.00
_cell.angle_gamma   90.00
#
_symmetry.space_group_name_H-M   'P 1'
#
loop_
_entity.id
_entity.type
_entity.pdbx_description
1 polymer ?
#
loop_
_entity_poly.entity_id
_entity_poly.type
_entity_poly.pdbx_seq_one_letter_code
_entity_poly.pdbx_strand_id
1 'polypeptide(L)'
;LPSTTPIDINLQDLNTNVSSHVAAICLLHDQSALAVRTPAEDVASRTSVMTDLVDQYLSLGRLQRTAATTYPEIQERFPHAALVVLFHPYTPAEIIHLAQLGQRVPPGVTRHIIGGRALRLNYPLLSLRSNESLEAKNVTLQTWLHERFTNRDIRYYAESTYLFDE
;
A
#
# COMPACT_ATOMS: atom_id res chain seq x y z
N LEU A 1 23.69 -5.86 3.76
CA LEU A 1 22.67 -5.35 4.72
C LEU A 1 22.58 -3.84 4.53
N PRO A 2 21.37 -3.27 4.41
CA PRO A 2 21.22 -1.83 4.33
C PRO A 2 21.80 -1.15 5.59
N SER A 3 22.34 0.05 5.43
CA SER A 3 22.94 0.78 6.55
C SER A 3 21.86 1.15 7.58
N THR A 4 22.08 0.81 8.85
CA THR A 4 21.15 1.13 9.94
C THR A 4 21.80 2.01 10.99
N THR A 5 21.08 3.01 11.49
CA THR A 5 21.54 3.85 12.61
C THR A 5 20.46 3.99 13.68
N PRO A 6 20.81 3.97 14.98
CA PRO A 6 19.87 4.31 16.04
C PRO A 6 19.27 5.71 15.85
N ILE A 7 17.98 5.86 16.16
CA ILE A 7 17.27 7.14 16.13
C ILE A 7 16.30 7.23 17.32
N ASP A 8 15.95 8.46 17.70
CA ASP A 8 14.82 8.74 18.59
C ASP A 8 13.58 9.00 17.75
N ILE A 9 12.43 8.45 18.15
CA ILE A 9 11.15 8.62 17.47
C ILE A 9 10.03 8.86 18.48
N ASN A 10 9.05 9.69 18.10
CA ASN A 10 7.87 9.92 18.92
C ASN A 10 6.92 8.71 18.82
N LEU A 11 6.85 7.90 19.87
CA LEU A 11 5.97 6.73 19.92
C LEU A 11 4.47 7.08 19.95
N GLN A 12 4.11 8.34 20.22
CA GLN A 12 2.72 8.84 20.17
C GLN A 12 2.34 9.38 18.79
N ASP A 13 3.30 9.57 17.87
CA ASP A 13 3.03 9.98 16.50
C ASP A 13 4.08 9.39 15.54
N LEU A 14 3.69 8.27 14.95
CA LEU A 14 4.50 7.53 14.00
C LEU A 14 4.36 8.04 12.55
N ASN A 15 3.57 9.09 12.30
CA ASN A 15 3.45 9.72 10.98
C ASN A 15 4.63 10.67 10.66
N THR A 16 5.79 10.42 11.25
CA THR A 16 6.90 11.36 11.23
C THR A 16 7.39 11.54 9.79
N ASN A 17 7.51 12.80 9.34
CA ASN A 17 8.20 13.13 8.09
C ASN A 17 9.67 12.75 8.24
N VAL A 18 10.02 11.56 7.77
CA VAL A 18 11.40 11.09 7.79
C VAL A 18 12.16 11.72 6.63
N SER A 19 13.42 12.06 6.84
CA SER A 19 14.32 12.56 5.79
C SER A 19 14.28 11.65 4.55
N SER A 20 14.49 12.24 3.37
CA SER A 20 14.68 11.56 2.07
C SER A 20 15.68 10.40 2.12
N HIS A 21 16.67 10.49 3.02
CA HIS A 21 17.71 9.48 3.23
C HIS A 21 17.27 8.24 4.03
N VAL A 22 16.03 8.20 4.52
CA VAL A 22 15.52 7.06 5.30
C VAL A 22 14.47 6.33 4.49
N ALA A 23 14.74 5.06 4.20
CA ALA A 23 13.82 4.17 3.51
C ALA A 23 12.75 3.63 4.47
N ALA A 24 13.15 3.27 5.69
CA ALA A 24 12.25 2.74 6.69
C ALA A 24 12.78 2.97 8.11
N ILE A 25 11.90 2.83 9.09
CA ILE A 25 12.24 2.78 10.51
C ILE A 25 11.80 1.42 11.04
N CYS A 26 12.69 0.76 11.76
CA CYS A 26 12.45 -0.51 12.44
C CYS A 26 12.32 -0.23 13.95
N LEU A 27 11.14 -0.41 14.54
CA LEU A 27 10.93 -0.38 15.99
C LEU A 27 10.99 -1.80 16.54
N LEU A 28 11.88 -2.00 17.49
CA LEU A 28 12.06 -3.27 18.19
C LEU A 28 11.13 -3.33 19.41
N HIS A 29 10.98 -4.53 19.97
CA HIS A 29 10.11 -4.77 21.13
C HIS A 29 10.49 -3.93 22.37
N ASP A 30 11.78 -3.63 22.53
CA ASP A 30 12.32 -2.79 23.61
C ASP A 30 12.12 -1.28 23.35
N GLN A 31 11.35 -0.92 22.31
CA GLN A 31 11.06 0.44 21.87
C GLN A 31 12.26 1.19 21.28
N SER A 32 13.40 0.52 21.11
CA SER A 32 14.51 1.10 20.35
C SER A 32 14.15 1.16 18.86
N ALA A 33 14.64 2.21 18.19
CA ALA A 33 14.35 2.47 16.80
C ALA A 33 15.64 2.54 15.96
N LEU A 34 15.60 1.87 14.82
CA LEU A 34 16.69 1.87 13.83
C LEU A 34 16.19 2.47 12.52
N ALA A 35 16.85 3.51 12.03
CA ALA A 35 16.61 4.05 10.69
C ALA A 35 17.38 3.23 9.65
N VAL A 36 16.68 2.72 8.65
CA VAL A 36 17.24 2.06 7.46
C VAL A 36 17.52 3.13 6.41
N ARG A 37 18.80 3.38 6.13
CA ARG A 37 19.27 4.48 5.28
C ARG A 37 19.44 4.09 3.83
N THR A 38 19.22 5.07 2.95
CA THR A 38 19.49 4.97 1.53
C THR A 38 20.89 5.49 1.20
N PRO A 39 21.54 4.96 0.16
CA PRO A 39 22.84 5.45 -0.29
C PRO A 39 22.76 6.80 -1.00
N ALA A 40 21.58 7.19 -1.50
CA ALA A 40 21.33 8.44 -2.21
C ALA A 40 19.92 8.96 -1.96
N GLU A 41 19.73 10.27 -2.16
CA GLU A 41 18.45 11.00 -2.03
C GLU A 41 17.60 10.90 -3.30
N ASP A 42 17.42 9.68 -3.82
CA ASP A 42 16.55 9.46 -4.97
C ASP A 42 15.57 8.32 -4.70
N VAL A 43 14.42 8.39 -5.37
CA VAL A 43 13.34 7.43 -5.18
C VAL A 43 13.76 6.02 -5.58
N ALA A 44 14.59 5.84 -6.61
CA ALA A 44 15.01 4.53 -7.07
C ALA A 44 15.91 3.82 -6.05
N SER A 45 16.90 4.54 -5.51
CA SER A 45 17.75 4.05 -4.41
C SER A 45 16.92 3.71 -3.17
N ARG A 46 15.93 4.55 -2.84
CA ARG A 46 15.01 4.28 -1.73
C ARG A 46 14.17 3.04 -1.96
N THR A 47 13.58 2.90 -3.15
CA THR A 47 12.78 1.74 -3.54
C THR A 47 13.60 0.46 -3.52
N SER A 48 14.84 0.51 -3.98
CA SER A 48 15.76 -0.63 -3.93
C SER A 48 16.00 -1.10 -2.49
N VAL A 49 16.36 -0.18 -1.59
CA VAL A 49 16.58 -0.49 -0.16
C VAL A 49 15.31 -1.02 0.52
N MET A 50 14.15 -0.45 0.23
CA MET A 50 12.88 -0.96 0.77
C MET A 50 12.57 -2.36 0.25
N THR A 51 12.87 -2.65 -1.03
CA THR A 51 12.66 -3.97 -1.63
C THR A 51 13.55 -5.01 -0.95
N ASP A 52 14.84 -4.72 -0.80
CA ASP A 52 15.78 -5.57 -0.08
C ASP A 52 15.34 -5.82 1.37
N LEU A 53 14.80 -4.80 2.05
CA LEU A 53 14.29 -4.94 3.42
C LEU A 53 13.07 -5.85 3.47
N VAL A 54 12.12 -5.66 2.55
CA VAL A 54 10.92 -6.50 2.45
C VAL A 54 11.30 -7.95 2.21
N ASP A 55 12.12 -8.22 1.20
CA ASP A 55 12.52 -9.58 0.84
C ASP A 55 13.21 -10.32 2.00
N GLN A 56 13.97 -9.60 2.83
CA GLN A 56 14.59 -10.17 4.03
C GLN A 56 13.55 -10.60 5.07
N TYR A 57 12.62 -9.71 5.46
CA TYR A 57 11.68 -10.05 6.54
C TYR A 57 10.53 -10.95 6.08
N LEU A 58 10.24 -11.04 4.78
CA LEU A 58 9.14 -11.87 4.24
C LEU A 58 9.23 -13.33 4.72
N SER A 59 10.45 -13.84 4.91
CA SER A 59 10.72 -15.22 5.34
C SER A 59 10.79 -15.43 6.85
N LEU A 60 10.84 -14.34 7.64
CA LEU A 60 11.18 -14.41 9.07
C LEU A 60 9.98 -14.67 9.98
N GLY A 61 8.74 -14.57 9.48
CA GLY A 61 7.58 -14.86 10.32
C GLY A 61 6.25 -14.43 9.73
N ARG A 62 5.24 -14.34 10.61
CA ARG A 62 3.88 -13.94 10.25
C ARG A 62 3.81 -12.42 10.11
N LEU A 63 3.47 -11.98 8.91
CA LEU A 63 3.31 -10.57 8.60
C LEU A 63 1.90 -10.09 8.90
N GLN A 64 1.80 -8.96 9.60
CA GLN A 64 0.55 -8.25 9.82
C GLN A 64 0.72 -6.79 9.41
N ARG A 65 -0.25 -6.27 8.67
CA ARG A 65 -0.29 -4.87 8.25
C ARG A 65 -1.29 -4.12 9.11
N THR A 66 -0.96 -2.90 9.48
CA THR A 66 -1.83 -2.04 10.29
C THR A 66 -1.82 -0.61 9.75
N ALA A 67 -2.92 0.11 10.01
CA ALA A 67 -3.04 1.54 9.76
C ALA A 67 -2.88 2.36 11.05
N ALA A 68 -2.56 1.70 12.17
CA ALA A 68 -2.29 2.33 13.46
C ALA A 68 -1.14 3.33 13.33
N THR A 69 -1.29 4.50 13.92
CA THR A 69 -0.31 5.60 13.82
C THR A 69 0.40 5.88 15.14
N THR A 70 0.16 5.05 16.16
CA THR A 70 0.79 5.17 17.49
C THR A 70 1.30 3.81 17.95
N TYR A 71 2.41 3.80 18.70
CA TYR A 71 2.95 2.55 19.23
C TYR A 71 2.03 1.88 20.26
N PRO A 72 1.34 2.61 21.18
CA PRO A 72 0.39 1.99 22.10
C PRO A 72 -0.74 1.21 21.38
N GLU A 73 -1.31 1.78 20.30
CA GLU A 73 -2.34 1.10 19.50
C GLU A 73 -1.79 -0.16 18.82
N ILE A 74 -0.54 -0.10 18.34
CA ILE A 74 0.15 -1.26 17.76
C ILE A 74 0.37 -2.35 18.83
N GLN A 75 0.81 -1.98 20.04
CA GLN A 75 1.01 -2.94 21.13
C GLN A 75 -0.29 -3.59 21.59
N GLU A 76 -1.37 -2.82 21.69
CA GLU A 76 -2.69 -3.36 22.05
C GLU A 76 -3.16 -4.39 21.02
N ARG A 77 -3.00 -4.08 19.73
CA ARG A 77 -3.46 -4.95 18.64
C ARG A 77 -2.52 -6.14 18.37
N PHE A 78 -1.22 -5.96 18.60
CA PHE A 78 -0.17 -6.94 18.33
C PHE A 78 0.80 -7.04 19.52
N PRO A 79 0.37 -7.58 20.67
CA PRO A 79 1.18 -7.60 21.91
C PRO A 79 2.47 -8.42 21.79
N HIS A 80 2.55 -9.30 20.80
CA HIS A 80 3.71 -10.16 20.52
C HIS A 80 4.46 -9.74 19.24
N ALA A 81 4.28 -8.51 18.77
CA ALA A 81 5.06 -8.01 17.65
C ALA A 81 6.55 -7.96 18.03
N ALA A 82 7.38 -8.70 17.29
CA ALA A 82 8.83 -8.69 17.46
C ALA A 82 9.49 -7.47 16.79
N LEU A 83 8.87 -6.97 15.71
CA LEU A 83 9.37 -5.88 14.89
C LEU A 83 8.19 -5.12 14.27
N VAL A 84 8.26 -3.79 14.31
CA VAL A 84 7.37 -2.89 13.57
C VAL A 84 8.20 -2.17 12.52
N VAL A 85 7.76 -2.19 11.26
CA VAL A 85 8.46 -1.51 10.17
C VAL A 85 7.59 -0.38 9.62
N LEU A 86 8.12 0.84 9.65
CA LEU A 86 7.49 2.03 9.09
C LEU A 86 8.23 2.41 7.83
N PHE A 87 7.54 2.44 6.70
CA PHE A 87 8.14 2.80 5.42
C PHE A 87 7.97 4.28 5.12
N HIS A 88 8.96 4.88 4.48
CA HIS A 88 8.81 6.20 3.89
C HIS A 88 7.69 6.16 2.83
N PRO A 89 6.70 7.07 2.91
CA PRO A 89 5.56 7.04 1.99
C PRO A 89 5.98 7.43 0.58
N TYR A 90 5.28 6.92 -0.43
CA TYR A 90 5.43 7.38 -1.81
C TYR A 90 4.41 8.47 -2.11
N THR A 91 4.85 9.50 -2.83
CA THR A 91 3.97 10.43 -3.51
C THR A 91 3.45 9.83 -4.83
N PRO A 92 2.29 10.28 -5.35
CA PRO A 92 1.80 9.83 -6.66
C PRO A 92 2.81 10.10 -7.80
N ALA A 93 3.53 11.22 -7.75
CA ALA A 93 4.55 11.57 -8.74
C ALA A 93 5.72 10.58 -8.74
N GLU A 94 6.17 10.15 -7.57
CA GLU A 94 7.20 9.12 -7.42
C GLU A 94 6.74 7.77 -7.97
N ILE A 95 5.50 7.34 -7.69
CA ILE A 95 4.94 6.10 -8.24
C ILE A 95 4.90 6.14 -9.77
N ILE A 96 4.44 7.25 -10.35
CA ILE A 96 4.41 7.43 -11.81
C ILE A 96 5.83 7.40 -12.38
N HIS A 97 6.77 8.09 -11.76
CA HIS A 97 8.17 8.11 -12.19
C HIS A 97 8.80 6.72 -12.18
N LEU A 98 8.64 5.96 -11.09
CA LEU A 98 9.12 4.58 -11.01
C LEU A 98 8.51 3.69 -12.10
N ALA A 99 7.20 3.83 -12.36
CA ALA A 99 6.51 3.08 -13.41
C ALA A 99 7.05 3.41 -14.81
N GLN A 100 7.35 4.68 -15.10
CA GLN A 100 7.98 5.10 -16.36
C GLN A 100 9.39 4.50 -16.54
N LEU A 101 10.11 4.31 -15.43
CA LEU A 101 11.42 3.64 -15.41
C LEU A 101 11.32 2.11 -15.45
N GLY A 102 10.11 1.53 -15.48
CA GLY A 102 9.90 0.08 -15.40
C GLY A 102 10.26 -0.53 -14.04
N GLN A 103 10.46 0.30 -13.01
CA GLN A 103 10.77 -0.14 -11.65
C GLN A 103 9.49 -0.52 -10.89
N ARG A 104 9.62 -1.49 -9.99
CA ARG A 104 8.51 -2.00 -9.17
C ARG A 104 8.71 -1.56 -7.73
N VAL A 105 7.60 -1.24 -7.07
CA VAL A 105 7.58 -0.99 -5.63
C VAL A 105 7.41 -2.30 -4.86
N PRO A 106 7.96 -2.39 -3.62
CA PRO A 106 7.77 -3.58 -2.79
C PRO A 106 6.29 -3.82 -2.47
N PRO A 107 5.85 -5.09 -2.45
CA PRO A 107 4.45 -5.43 -2.24
C PRO A 107 4.00 -5.08 -0.83
N GLY A 108 2.85 -4.42 -0.72
CA GLY A 108 2.22 -4.14 0.58
C GLY A 108 2.75 -2.94 1.35
N VAL A 109 3.63 -2.14 0.74
CA VAL A 109 4.15 -0.90 1.33
C VAL A 109 3.28 0.32 0.97
N THR A 110 2.69 0.35 -0.22
CA THR A 110 1.81 1.44 -0.64
C THR A 110 0.38 1.23 -0.16
N ARG A 111 -0.30 2.31 0.24
CA ARG A 111 -1.72 2.30 0.64
C ARG A 111 -2.47 3.44 -0.05
N HIS A 112 -3.33 3.09 -1.01
CA HIS A 112 -4.16 4.05 -1.74
C HIS A 112 -5.54 4.16 -1.09
N ILE A 113 -5.94 5.37 -0.73
CA ILE A 113 -7.29 5.66 -0.26
C ILE A 113 -8.09 6.13 -1.49
N ILE A 114 -9.01 5.30 -1.96
CA ILE A 114 -9.82 5.59 -3.15
C ILE A 114 -11.27 5.80 -2.71
N GLY A 115 -11.77 7.02 -2.91
CA GLY A 115 -13.19 7.34 -2.75
C GLY A 115 -14.02 6.83 -3.92
N GLY A 116 -15.26 6.43 -3.68
CA GLY A 116 -16.18 6.02 -4.74
C GLY A 116 -15.78 4.72 -5.48
N ARG A 117 -15.11 3.78 -4.80
CA ARG A 117 -14.74 2.49 -5.38
C ARG A 117 -15.98 1.74 -5.87
N ALA A 118 -15.94 1.29 -7.12
CA ALA A 118 -16.93 0.36 -7.65
C ALA A 118 -16.63 -1.05 -7.13
N LEU A 119 -17.47 -1.55 -6.22
CA LEU A 119 -17.38 -2.90 -5.66
C LEU A 119 -18.41 -3.83 -6.30
N ARG A 120 -18.13 -5.14 -6.30
CA ARG A 120 -19.03 -6.17 -6.85
C ARG A 120 -19.51 -5.89 -8.27
N LEU A 121 -18.64 -5.30 -9.12
CA LEU A 121 -18.95 -4.98 -10.51
C LEU A 121 -19.41 -6.22 -11.28
N ASN A 122 -18.78 -7.38 -11.02
CA ASN A 122 -19.14 -8.68 -11.60
C ASN A 122 -19.33 -8.63 -13.13
N TYR A 123 -18.45 -7.88 -13.81
CA TYR A 123 -18.46 -7.79 -15.27
C TYR A 123 -18.01 -9.14 -15.88
N PRO A 124 -18.69 -9.65 -16.93
CA PRO A 124 -18.41 -11.00 -17.44
C PRO A 124 -16.97 -11.16 -17.95
N LEU A 125 -16.26 -12.17 -17.44
CA LEU A 125 -14.89 -12.47 -17.89
C LEU A 125 -14.83 -12.85 -19.38
N LEU A 126 -15.88 -13.47 -19.90
CA LEU A 126 -15.98 -13.82 -21.33
C LEU A 126 -15.95 -12.57 -22.22
N SER A 127 -16.58 -11.48 -21.79
CA SER A 127 -16.55 -10.19 -22.50
C SER A 127 -15.15 -9.58 -22.52
N LEU A 128 -14.37 -9.74 -21.44
CA LEU A 128 -12.97 -9.28 -21.41
C LEU A 128 -12.07 -10.10 -22.36
N ARG A 129 -12.33 -11.42 -22.46
CA ARG A 129 -11.56 -12.35 -23.30
C ARG A 129 -11.95 -12.36 -24.77
N SER A 130 -12.99 -11.62 -25.18
CA SER A 130 -13.41 -11.61 -26.59
C SER A 130 -12.29 -11.10 -27.51
N ASN A 131 -12.23 -11.60 -28.75
CA ASN A 131 -11.31 -11.11 -29.77
C ASN A 131 -11.87 -9.89 -30.52
N GLU A 132 -12.93 -9.28 -30.00
CA GLU A 132 -13.52 -8.07 -30.56
C GLU A 132 -12.57 -6.89 -30.43
N SER A 133 -12.77 -5.88 -31.28
CA SER A 133 -11.98 -4.66 -31.23
C SER A 133 -12.21 -3.92 -29.90
N LEU A 134 -11.26 -3.06 -29.53
CA LEU A 134 -11.36 -2.24 -28.32
C LEU A 134 -12.63 -1.36 -28.35
N GLU A 135 -12.97 -0.84 -29.52
CA GLU A 135 -14.15 -0.01 -29.73
C GLU A 135 -15.43 -0.80 -29.46
N ALA A 136 -15.55 -2.02 -29.99
CA ALA A 136 -16.68 -2.91 -29.75
C ALA A 136 -16.81 -3.27 -28.26
N LYS A 137 -15.69 -3.59 -27.59
CA LYS A 137 -15.68 -3.85 -26.14
C LYS A 137 -16.14 -2.64 -25.32
N ASN A 138 -15.71 -1.44 -25.70
CA ASN A 138 -16.13 -0.21 -25.04
C ASN A 138 -17.63 0.02 -25.21
N VAL A 139 -18.18 -0.19 -26.40
CA VAL A 139 -19.64 -0.10 -26.63
C VAL A 139 -20.39 -1.09 -25.73
N THR A 140 -19.97 -2.36 -25.72
CA THR A 140 -20.59 -3.39 -24.86
C THR A 140 -20.51 -3.02 -23.38
N LEU A 141 -19.38 -2.49 -22.91
CA LEU A 141 -19.22 -2.03 -21.53
C LEU A 141 -20.16 -0.87 -21.20
N GLN A 142 -20.29 0.11 -22.09
CA GLN A 142 -21.19 1.26 -21.89
C GLN A 142 -22.66 0.82 -21.84
N THR A 143 -23.08 -0.07 -22.74
CA THR A 143 -24.43 -0.65 -22.71
C THR A 143 -24.68 -1.38 -21.40
N TRP A 144 -23.75 -2.23 -20.98
CA TRP A 144 -23.85 -2.97 -19.72
C TRP A 144 -23.95 -2.04 -18.50
N LEU A 145 -23.16 -0.96 -18.45
CA LEU A 145 -23.25 0.03 -17.38
C LEU A 145 -24.60 0.73 -17.37
N HIS A 146 -25.09 1.15 -18.55
CA HIS A 146 -26.38 1.82 -18.68
C HIS A 146 -27.53 0.94 -18.17
N GLU A 147 -27.54 -0.35 -18.52
CA GLU A 147 -28.52 -1.32 -18.03
C GLU A 147 -28.51 -1.42 -16.49
N ARG A 148 -27.33 -1.46 -15.87
CA ARG A 148 -27.21 -1.49 -14.40
C ARG A 148 -27.79 -0.24 -13.73
N PHE A 149 -27.59 0.94 -14.32
CA PHE A 149 -28.18 2.18 -13.82
C PHE A 149 -29.71 2.17 -13.97
N THR A 150 -30.20 1.80 -15.16
CA THR A 150 -31.64 1.77 -15.47
C THR A 150 -32.38 0.76 -14.58
N ASN A 151 -31.77 -0.38 -14.28
CA ASN A 151 -32.35 -1.41 -13.42
C ASN A 151 -32.19 -1.13 -11.91
N ARG A 152 -31.54 -0.02 -11.53
CA ARG A 152 -31.27 0.38 -10.14
C ARG A 152 -30.44 -0.66 -9.36
N ASP A 153 -29.53 -1.34 -10.05
CA ASP A 153 -28.62 -2.34 -9.47
C ASP A 153 -27.47 -1.71 -8.68
N ILE A 154 -27.28 -0.39 -8.79
CA ILE A 154 -26.16 0.34 -8.21
C ILE A 154 -26.61 1.05 -6.93
N ARG A 155 -25.89 0.80 -5.84
CA ARG A 155 -26.09 1.48 -4.55
C ARG A 155 -24.88 2.35 -4.22
N TYR A 156 -25.15 3.58 -3.83
CA TYR A 156 -24.14 4.51 -3.35
C TYR A 156 -24.19 4.60 -1.82
N TYR A 157 -23.03 4.43 -1.19
CA TYR A 157 -22.86 4.58 0.25
C TYR A 157 -21.90 5.74 0.48
N ALA A 158 -22.42 6.83 1.05
CA ALA A 158 -21.65 8.06 1.28
C ALA A 158 -20.71 7.96 2.49
N GLU A 159 -21.01 7.07 3.43
CA GLU A 159 -20.27 6.90 4.67
C GLU A 159 -19.40 5.63 4.65
N SER A 160 -18.40 5.59 5.54
CA SER A 160 -17.57 4.41 5.77
C SER A 160 -18.44 3.19 6.07
N THR A 161 -18.43 2.23 5.14
CA THR A 161 -19.31 1.06 5.19
C THR A 161 -18.48 -0.21 5.36
N TYR A 162 -18.86 -1.06 6.31
CA TYR A 162 -18.34 -2.41 6.44
C TYR A 162 -19.13 -3.34 5.52
N LEU A 163 -18.42 -4.01 4.60
CA LEU A 163 -18.97 -5.01 3.69
C LEU A 163 -18.34 -6.36 4.05
N PHE A 164 -19.18 -7.29 4.51
CA PHE A 164 -18.78 -8.67 4.78
C PHE A 164 -18.99 -9.49 3.50
N ASP A 165 -17.93 -9.63 2.71
CA ASP A 165 -17.89 -10.47 1.50
C ASP A 165 -17.05 -11.71 1.82
N GLU A 166 -17.66 -12.89 1.70
CA GLU A 166 -16.98 -14.19 1.69
C GLU A 166 -16.48 -14.55 0.29
#